data_AF-A0A7V9D2I4-F1
#
_entry.id   AF-A0A7V9D2I4-F1
#
_cell.length_a   1.000
_cell.length_b   1.000
_cell.length_c   1.000
_cell.angle_alpha   90.00
_cell.angle_beta   90.00
_cell.angle_gamma   90.00
#
_symmetry.space_group_name_H-M   'P 1'
#
loop_
_entity.id
_entity.type
_entity.pdbx_description
1 polymer ?
#
loop_
_entity_poly.entity_id
_entity_poly.type
_entity_poly.pdbx_seq_one_letter_code
_entity_poly.pdbx_strand_id
1 'polypeptide(L)'
;MTRFRWLEDGVRPLVVAALITCIASAWVALANLAAAGPGAAYLTPLCFLVAVEAFISRRMIRTHLHRLDNAKKYRAAEIFVLYFLVQIVGNLAAGRSNPLANIPNVEPGNILSFVLLLGCWGAATLTASDLEGLDQPAQNYQGYIQPSDSLTKRFFAGGLLLLFAAGLSRVEIATLVNLSNPSVPGLVLNVLIYFALGMVMLGQIQYSTLTRRWREQDARISAGLARRWVWLSAAFLAIVAAIAFVLPTGHTIGLLDLLAYGLSTIGFVLSLLLSVLIIAPLLWLLGLFGWNPGGEDEPLQAQPPALPQSSAGGGGDWFEIVRSFFFWGLLLLIFLYMARSYLRNRPDITRAIRDLGIVRLAGRLWLALRRRLRGYARAVATHLPHRPARRPGVS
;
A
#
# COMPACT_ATOMS: atom_id res chain seq x y z
N MET A 1 22.37 -6.22 -32.99
CA MET A 1 21.63 -6.91 -31.90
C MET A 1 22.33 -6.90 -30.54
N THR A 2 23.57 -6.42 -30.39
CA THR A 2 24.35 -6.51 -29.13
C THR A 2 24.02 -5.46 -28.06
N ARG A 3 23.45 -4.30 -28.41
CA ARG A 3 23.20 -3.20 -27.44
C ARG A 3 22.10 -3.46 -26.40
N PHE A 4 21.23 -4.46 -26.58
CA PHE A 4 20.18 -4.76 -25.60
C PHE A 4 20.62 -5.75 -24.51
N ARG A 5 21.71 -6.50 -24.71
CA ARG A 5 22.21 -7.46 -23.72
C ARG A 5 22.56 -6.79 -22.39
N TRP A 6 23.19 -5.62 -22.41
CA TRP A 6 23.57 -4.94 -21.16
C TRP A 6 22.36 -4.57 -20.28
N LEU A 7 21.24 -4.20 -20.91
CA LEU A 7 20.00 -3.86 -20.20
C LEU A 7 19.33 -5.11 -19.59
N GLU A 8 19.36 -6.22 -20.30
CA GLU A 8 18.81 -7.50 -19.82
C GLU A 8 19.71 -8.16 -18.78
N ASP A 9 21.03 -8.03 -18.93
CA ASP A 9 22.03 -8.72 -18.13
C ASP A 9 22.37 -7.96 -16.85
N GLY A 10 22.36 -6.62 -16.88
CA GLY A 10 22.72 -5.77 -15.74
C GLY A 10 21.53 -5.15 -15.01
N VAL A 11 20.58 -4.54 -15.75
CA VAL A 11 19.52 -3.74 -15.10
C VAL A 11 18.46 -4.61 -14.44
N ARG A 12 18.05 -5.72 -15.08
CA ARG A 12 17.04 -6.64 -14.52
C ARG A 12 17.42 -7.21 -13.14
N PRO A 13 18.63 -7.79 -12.93
CA PRO A 13 19.01 -8.29 -11.61
C PRO A 13 19.03 -7.19 -10.56
N LEU A 14 19.51 -5.99 -10.91
CA LEU A 14 19.55 -4.86 -9.97
C LEU A 14 18.14 -4.40 -9.56
N VAL A 15 17.20 -4.33 -10.51
CA VAL A 15 15.80 -3.99 -10.21
C VAL A 15 15.13 -5.04 -9.33
N VAL A 16 15.32 -6.33 -9.63
CA VAL A 16 14.76 -7.42 -8.82
C VAL A 16 15.38 -7.45 -7.42
N ALA A 17 16.70 -7.28 -7.31
CA ALA A 17 17.37 -7.20 -6.02
C ALA A 17 16.88 -6.00 -5.21
N ALA A 18 16.78 -4.81 -5.80
CA ALA A 18 16.25 -3.63 -5.13
C ALA A 18 14.81 -3.84 -4.64
N LEU A 19 13.93 -4.45 -5.43
CA LEU A 19 12.56 -4.80 -5.02
C LEU A 19 12.56 -5.72 -3.79
N ILE A 20 13.38 -6.78 -3.80
CA ILE A 20 13.47 -7.73 -2.69
C ILE A 20 14.05 -7.05 -1.45
N THR A 21 15.07 -6.20 -1.61
CA THR A 21 15.67 -5.42 -0.52
C THR A 21 14.67 -4.42 0.09
N CYS A 22 13.78 -3.84 -0.70
CA CYS A 22 12.72 -2.98 -0.14
C CYS A 22 11.80 -3.78 0.79
N ILE A 23 11.43 -5.01 0.41
CA ILE A 23 10.64 -5.89 1.27
C ILE A 23 11.45 -6.28 2.51
N ALA A 24 12.70 -6.73 2.33
CA ALA A 24 13.56 -7.17 3.41
C ALA A 24 13.82 -6.06 4.45
N SER A 25 14.09 -4.83 4.00
CA SER A 25 14.32 -3.69 4.90
C SER A 25 13.10 -3.35 5.75
N ALA A 26 11.87 -3.53 5.25
CA ALA A 26 10.66 -3.36 6.05
C ALA A 26 10.58 -4.42 7.17
N TRP A 27 10.93 -5.67 6.88
CA TRP A 27 11.01 -6.74 7.88
C TRP A 27 12.16 -6.56 8.87
N VAL A 28 13.32 -6.09 8.42
CA VAL A 28 14.45 -5.74 9.29
C VAL A 28 14.07 -4.61 10.25
N ALA A 29 13.39 -3.58 9.75
CA ALA A 29 12.87 -2.50 10.59
C ALA A 29 11.90 -3.03 11.65
N LEU A 30 10.97 -3.91 11.26
CA LEU A 30 10.06 -4.56 12.19
C LEU A 30 10.79 -5.44 13.22
N ALA A 31 11.79 -6.21 12.80
CA ALA A 31 12.57 -7.07 13.70
C ALA A 31 13.38 -6.26 14.71
N ASN A 32 13.93 -5.11 14.32
CA ASN A 32 14.63 -4.19 15.22
C ASN A 32 13.71 -3.55 16.27
N LEU A 33 12.39 -3.47 16.00
CA LEU A 33 11.42 -3.02 17.00
C LEU A 33 11.14 -4.13 18.02
N ALA A 34 11.02 -5.38 17.57
CA ALA A 34 10.71 -6.52 18.42
C ALA A 34 11.89 -7.00 19.28
N ALA A 35 13.12 -6.89 18.78
CA ALA A 35 14.32 -7.31 19.48
C ALA A 35 15.29 -6.13 19.62
N ALA A 36 15.57 -5.71 20.86
CA ALA A 36 16.58 -4.71 21.21
C ALA A 36 18.02 -5.24 21.03
N GLY A 37 18.27 -6.00 19.97
CA GLY A 37 19.56 -6.58 19.64
C GLY A 37 20.40 -5.63 18.78
N PRO A 38 21.73 -5.58 18.98
CA PRO A 38 22.60 -4.80 18.11
C PRO A 38 22.61 -5.38 16.68
N GLY A 39 22.06 -4.60 15.74
CA GLY A 39 22.67 -4.49 14.42
C GLY A 39 22.09 -5.29 13.26
N ALA A 40 20.78 -5.56 13.16
CA ALA A 40 20.22 -6.16 11.93
C ALA A 40 20.37 -5.28 10.67
N ALA A 41 20.94 -4.08 10.79
CA ALA A 41 21.24 -3.17 9.68
C ALA A 41 22.07 -3.81 8.56
N TYR A 42 22.99 -4.74 8.87
CA TYR A 42 23.80 -5.43 7.85
C TYR A 42 22.96 -6.34 6.94
N LEU A 43 21.77 -6.77 7.37
CA LEU A 43 20.93 -7.67 6.58
C LEU A 43 20.41 -7.00 5.32
N THR A 44 20.14 -5.70 5.35
CA THR A 44 19.60 -4.99 4.18
C THR A 44 20.56 -5.05 2.97
N PRO A 45 21.83 -4.64 3.05
CA PRO A 45 22.77 -4.78 1.95
C PRO A 45 23.09 -6.25 1.65
N LEU A 46 23.08 -7.14 2.65
CA LEU A 46 23.31 -8.57 2.43
C LEU A 46 22.19 -9.20 1.59
N CYS A 47 20.93 -8.90 1.88
CA CYS A 47 19.77 -9.31 1.09
C CYS A 47 19.84 -8.81 -0.35
N PHE A 48 20.33 -7.58 -0.56
CA PHE A 48 20.55 -7.05 -1.91
C PHE A 48 21.58 -7.89 -2.68
N LEU A 49 22.76 -8.11 -2.09
CA LEU A 49 23.84 -8.88 -2.72
C LEU A 49 23.41 -10.32 -3.01
N VAL A 50 22.73 -10.97 -2.07
CA VAL A 50 22.22 -12.33 -2.25
C VAL A 50 21.14 -12.40 -3.32
N ALA A 51 20.27 -11.40 -3.43
CA ALA A 51 19.28 -11.37 -4.50
C ALA A 51 19.93 -11.20 -5.89
N VAL A 52 20.98 -10.37 -6.01
CA VAL A 52 21.77 -10.23 -7.25
C VAL A 52 22.47 -11.55 -7.59
N GLU A 53 23.16 -12.14 -6.61
CA GLU A 53 23.86 -13.41 -6.77
C GLU A 53 22.90 -14.53 -7.21
N ALA A 54 21.76 -14.69 -6.51
CA ALA A 54 20.76 -15.70 -6.82
C ALA A 54 20.24 -15.60 -8.26
N PHE A 55 20.05 -14.38 -8.74
CA PHE A 55 19.62 -14.09 -10.10
C PHE A 55 20.69 -14.50 -11.13
N ILE A 56 21.96 -14.11 -10.89
CA ILE A 56 23.08 -14.41 -11.78
C ILE A 56 23.39 -15.92 -11.79
N SER A 57 23.43 -16.54 -10.61
CA SER A 57 23.62 -17.97 -10.43
C SER A 57 22.57 -18.76 -11.22
N ARG A 58 21.28 -18.37 -11.14
CA ARG A 58 20.20 -19.02 -11.88
C ARG A 58 20.48 -19.08 -13.37
N ARG A 59 20.90 -17.96 -13.94
CA ARG A 59 21.24 -17.85 -15.35
C ARG A 59 22.47 -18.68 -15.70
N MET A 60 23.48 -18.70 -14.84
CA MET A 60 24.69 -19.50 -15.04
C MET A 60 24.37 -21.01 -15.06
N ILE A 61 23.55 -21.48 -14.12
CA ILE A 61 23.07 -22.87 -14.09
C ILE A 61 22.35 -23.23 -15.37
N ARG A 62 21.43 -22.37 -15.84
CA ARG A 62 20.66 -22.66 -17.06
C ARG A 62 21.54 -22.76 -18.31
N THR A 63 22.60 -21.95 -18.38
CA THR A 63 23.48 -21.89 -19.56
C THR A 63 24.55 -22.98 -19.57
N HIS A 64 25.09 -23.37 -18.42
CA HIS A 64 26.25 -24.27 -18.34
C HIS A 64 25.93 -25.66 -17.78
N LEU A 65 24.85 -25.80 -17.02
CA LEU A 65 24.49 -27.04 -16.32
C LEU A 65 23.21 -27.63 -16.91
N HIS A 66 23.33 -28.24 -18.10
CA HIS A 66 22.22 -28.96 -18.75
C HIS A 66 21.73 -30.18 -17.94
N ARG A 67 22.53 -30.70 -16.99
CA ARG A 67 22.20 -31.88 -16.18
C ARG A 67 21.56 -31.49 -14.86
N LEU A 68 20.28 -31.84 -14.67
CA LEU A 68 19.45 -31.50 -13.52
C LEU A 68 20.06 -31.90 -12.16
N ASP A 69 20.79 -33.01 -12.10
CA ASP A 69 21.41 -33.49 -10.85
C ASP A 69 22.47 -32.53 -10.31
N ASN A 70 23.23 -31.89 -11.19
CA ASN A 70 24.25 -30.94 -10.77
C ASN A 70 23.62 -29.63 -10.28
N ALA A 71 22.46 -29.25 -10.82
CA ALA A 71 21.73 -28.06 -10.38
C ALA A 71 21.25 -28.18 -8.93
N LYS A 72 20.73 -29.34 -8.50
CA LYS A 72 20.30 -29.55 -7.11
C LYS A 72 21.47 -29.49 -6.12
N LYS A 73 22.59 -30.15 -6.45
CA LYS A 73 23.81 -30.12 -5.62
C LYS A 73 24.37 -28.71 -5.48
N TYR A 74 24.40 -27.96 -6.58
CA TYR A 74 24.84 -26.56 -6.56
C TYR A 74 23.93 -25.69 -5.68
N ARG A 75 22.61 -25.85 -5.76
CA ARG A 75 21.66 -25.13 -4.90
C ARG A 75 21.79 -25.48 -3.42
N ALA A 76 22.07 -26.73 -3.09
CA ALA A 76 22.35 -27.13 -1.71
C ALA A 76 23.64 -26.47 -1.19
N ALA A 77 24.68 -26.40 -2.02
CA ALA A 77 25.92 -25.72 -1.68
C ALA A 77 25.72 -24.21 -1.47
N GLU A 78 24.91 -23.53 -2.30
CA GLU A 78 24.56 -22.13 -2.10
C GLU A 78 23.88 -21.88 -0.75
N ILE A 79 22.88 -22.68 -0.38
CA ILE A 79 22.17 -22.54 0.90
C ILE A 79 23.16 -22.67 2.08
N PHE A 80 24.10 -23.61 1.98
CA PHE A 80 25.16 -23.77 2.99
C PHE A 80 26.07 -22.54 3.06
N VAL A 81 26.51 -22.01 1.91
CA VAL A 81 27.31 -20.78 1.84
C VAL A 81 26.56 -19.59 2.42
N LEU A 82 25.26 -19.44 2.14
CA LEU A 82 24.42 -18.39 2.70
C LEU A 82 24.31 -18.48 4.23
N TYR A 83 24.18 -19.71 4.77
CA TYR A 83 24.16 -19.91 6.21
C TYR A 83 25.48 -19.43 6.85
N PHE A 84 26.62 -19.87 6.30
CA PHE A 84 27.93 -19.42 6.78
C PHE A 84 28.13 -17.92 6.63
N LEU A 85 27.67 -17.33 5.53
CA LEU A 85 27.75 -15.90 5.27
C LEU A 85 27.01 -15.08 6.34
N VAL A 86 25.80 -15.49 6.72
CA VAL A 86 25.03 -14.83 7.81
C VAL A 86 25.78 -14.91 9.13
N GLN A 87 26.37 -16.07 9.45
CA GLN A 87 27.12 -16.27 10.70
C GLN A 87 28.36 -15.36 10.77
N ILE A 88 29.15 -15.32 9.69
CA ILE A 88 30.37 -14.51 9.61
C ILE A 88 30.03 -13.01 9.67
N VAL A 89 29.08 -12.56 8.84
CA VAL A 89 28.70 -11.13 8.78
C VAL A 89 28.02 -10.70 10.08
N GLY A 90 27.18 -11.55 10.67
CA GLY A 90 26.55 -11.27 11.97
C GLY A 90 27.56 -11.16 13.11
N ASN A 91 28.52 -12.10 13.20
CA ASN A 91 29.59 -12.03 14.20
C ASN A 91 30.47 -10.78 14.01
N LEU A 92 30.76 -10.41 12.76
CA LEU A 92 31.53 -9.20 12.43
C LEU A 92 30.76 -7.92 12.80
N ALA A 93 29.47 -7.85 12.49
CA ALA A 93 28.61 -6.72 12.83
C ALA A 93 28.42 -6.56 14.34
N ALA A 94 28.47 -7.66 15.10
CA ALA A 94 28.45 -7.66 16.56
C ALA A 94 29.81 -7.24 17.19
N GLY A 95 30.84 -6.97 16.39
CA GLY A 95 32.15 -6.53 16.89
C GLY A 95 32.98 -7.64 17.55
N ARG A 96 32.71 -8.92 17.25
CA ARG A 96 33.49 -10.04 17.79
C ARG A 96 34.88 -10.05 17.16
N SER A 97 35.92 -10.25 17.98
CA SER A 97 37.33 -10.29 17.54
C SER A 97 37.65 -11.45 16.59
N ASN A 98 36.96 -12.59 16.74
CA ASN A 98 37.06 -13.72 15.84
C ASN A 98 35.69 -14.04 15.23
N PRO A 99 35.43 -13.67 13.95
CA PRO A 99 34.14 -13.89 13.31
C PRO A 99 33.81 -15.38 13.06
N LEU A 100 34.82 -16.26 13.15
CA LEU A 100 34.66 -17.71 13.01
C LEU A 100 34.40 -18.42 14.33
N ALA A 101 34.53 -17.73 15.47
CA ALA A 101 34.23 -18.32 16.76
C ALA A 101 32.73 -18.65 16.87
N ASN A 102 32.42 -19.80 17.46
CA ASN A 102 31.05 -20.27 17.74
C ASN A 102 30.18 -20.49 16.48
N ILE A 103 30.75 -20.81 15.32
CA ILE A 103 29.97 -21.30 14.18
C ILE A 103 29.79 -22.83 14.35
N PRO A 104 28.55 -23.37 14.34
CA PRO A 104 27.27 -22.70 14.11
C PRO A 104 26.68 -22.01 15.35
N ASN A 105 26.28 -20.74 15.24
CA ASN A 105 25.52 -20.05 16.29
C ASN A 105 24.00 -20.16 15.99
N VAL A 106 23.29 -20.87 16.86
CA VAL A 106 21.85 -21.17 16.77
C VAL A 106 20.98 -20.19 17.57
N GLU A 107 21.51 -19.02 17.91
CA GLU A 107 20.72 -17.94 18.51
C GLU A 107 19.51 -17.56 17.62
N PRO A 108 18.32 -17.31 18.21
CA PRO A 108 17.10 -17.02 17.46
C PRO A 108 17.23 -15.86 16.44
N GLY A 109 18.02 -14.83 16.76
CA GLY A 109 18.28 -13.71 15.86
C GLY A 109 19.05 -14.11 14.59
N ASN A 110 20.01 -15.03 14.71
CA ASN A 110 20.76 -15.56 13.56
C ASN A 110 19.89 -16.49 12.71
N ILE A 111 19.03 -17.28 13.34
CA ILE A 111 18.05 -18.11 12.64
C ILE A 111 17.09 -17.24 11.84
N LEU A 112 16.52 -16.19 12.44
CA LEU A 112 15.62 -15.25 11.77
C LEU A 112 16.31 -14.54 10.60
N SER A 113 17.56 -14.10 10.80
CA SER A 113 18.40 -13.51 9.76
C SER A 113 18.62 -14.46 8.58
N PHE A 114 18.93 -15.72 8.86
CA PHE A 114 19.10 -16.74 7.83
C PHE A 114 17.80 -17.04 7.08
N VAL A 115 16.67 -17.15 7.78
CA VAL A 115 15.35 -17.36 7.16
C VAL A 115 14.99 -16.19 6.24
N LEU A 116 15.23 -14.95 6.66
CA LEU A 116 14.99 -13.77 5.84
C LEU A 116 15.88 -13.78 4.58
N LEU A 117 17.17 -14.09 4.74
CA LEU A 117 18.11 -14.14 3.63
C LEU A 117 17.77 -15.25 2.63
N LEU A 118 17.39 -16.43 3.14
CA LEU A 118 16.93 -17.56 2.33
C LEU A 118 15.63 -17.22 1.58
N GLY A 119 14.71 -16.50 2.23
CA GLY A 119 13.50 -15.97 1.59
C GLY A 119 13.83 -15.01 0.43
N CYS A 120 14.80 -14.11 0.63
CA CYS A 120 15.28 -13.19 -0.41
C CYS A 120 15.91 -13.95 -1.60
N TRP A 121 16.81 -14.90 -1.31
CA TRP A 121 17.43 -15.76 -2.31
C TRP A 121 16.41 -16.57 -3.12
N GLY A 122 15.42 -17.16 -2.42
CA GLY A 122 14.36 -17.94 -3.04
C GLY A 122 13.45 -17.07 -3.92
N ALA A 123 13.02 -15.91 -3.41
CA ALA A 123 12.23 -14.95 -4.18
C ALA A 123 12.96 -14.45 -5.43
N ALA A 124 14.27 -14.16 -5.32
CA ALA A 124 15.10 -13.77 -6.45
C ALA A 124 15.21 -14.89 -7.50
N THR A 125 15.50 -16.11 -7.06
CA THR A 125 15.63 -17.30 -7.93
C THR A 125 14.32 -17.59 -8.68
N LEU A 126 13.19 -17.55 -7.98
CA LEU A 126 11.88 -17.74 -8.60
C LEU A 126 11.57 -16.63 -9.60
N THR A 127 11.84 -15.37 -9.24
CA THR A 127 11.58 -14.20 -10.11
C THR A 127 12.44 -14.24 -11.36
N ALA A 128 13.73 -14.61 -11.22
CA ALA A 128 14.63 -14.85 -12.34
C ALA A 128 14.08 -15.92 -13.27
N SER A 129 13.61 -17.05 -12.71
CA SER A 129 13.05 -18.16 -13.49
C SER A 129 11.81 -17.75 -14.31
N ASP A 130 10.93 -16.91 -13.75
CA ASP A 130 9.75 -16.45 -14.47
C ASP A 130 10.11 -15.43 -15.56
N LEU A 131 11.01 -14.48 -15.28
CA LEU A 131 11.49 -13.50 -16.27
C LEU A 131 12.12 -14.20 -17.47
N GLU A 132 12.93 -15.21 -17.20
CA GLU A 132 13.54 -16.11 -18.17
C GLU A 132 12.54 -16.99 -18.94
N GLY A 133 11.34 -17.16 -18.39
CA GLY A 133 10.22 -17.86 -19.02
C GLY A 133 9.47 -16.99 -20.02
N LEU A 134 9.58 -15.67 -19.96
CA LEU A 134 8.84 -14.75 -20.85
C LEU A 134 9.22 -14.91 -22.33
N ASP A 135 10.48 -15.27 -22.59
CA ASP A 135 11.01 -15.47 -23.94
C ASP A 135 10.70 -16.87 -24.51
N GLN A 136 10.22 -17.80 -23.69
CA GLN A 136 9.92 -19.16 -24.14
C GLN A 136 8.54 -19.21 -24.80
N PRO A 137 8.35 -19.97 -25.90
CA PRO A 137 7.04 -20.16 -26.51
C PRO A 137 6.05 -20.70 -25.48
N ALA A 138 4.79 -20.28 -25.60
CA ALA A 138 3.73 -20.65 -24.68
C ALA A 138 3.51 -22.15 -24.85
N GLN A 139 3.85 -22.92 -23.82
CA GLN A 139 3.68 -24.35 -23.87
C GLN A 139 2.21 -24.66 -23.58
N ASN A 140 1.56 -25.35 -24.49
CA ASN A 140 0.12 -25.60 -24.43
C ASN A 140 -0.22 -26.79 -23.51
N TYR A 141 0.42 -26.86 -22.34
CA TYR A 141 0.18 -27.90 -21.34
C TYR A 141 -0.88 -27.44 -20.34
N GLN A 142 -1.81 -28.34 -20.03
CA GLN A 142 -2.89 -28.12 -19.06
C GLN A 142 -2.27 -27.82 -17.68
N GLY A 143 -2.44 -26.60 -17.18
CA GLY A 143 -1.83 -26.14 -15.93
C GLY A 143 -0.60 -25.22 -16.08
N TYR A 144 -0.21 -24.85 -17.31
CA TYR A 144 0.83 -23.84 -17.52
C TYR A 144 0.39 -22.47 -16.99
N ILE A 145 1.03 -22.00 -15.92
CA ILE A 145 0.83 -20.65 -15.38
C ILE A 145 1.71 -19.69 -16.18
N GLN A 146 1.10 -18.68 -16.81
CA GLN A 146 1.84 -17.71 -17.58
C GLN A 146 2.85 -16.96 -16.67
N PRO A 147 4.15 -16.87 -17.03
CA PRO A 147 5.15 -16.24 -16.16
C PRO A 147 4.82 -14.78 -15.82
N SER A 148 4.17 -14.05 -16.72
CA SER A 148 3.67 -12.69 -16.45
C SER A 148 2.70 -12.63 -15.27
N ASP A 149 1.82 -13.63 -15.13
CA ASP A 149 0.82 -13.67 -14.07
C ASP A 149 1.47 -14.00 -12.74
N SER A 150 2.42 -14.92 -12.73
CA SER A 150 3.20 -15.25 -11.54
C SER A 150 4.03 -14.06 -11.06
N LEU A 151 4.73 -13.36 -11.96
CA LEU A 151 5.48 -12.13 -11.63
C LEU A 151 4.56 -11.04 -11.08
N THR A 152 3.41 -10.83 -11.70
CA THR A 152 2.41 -9.85 -11.25
C THR A 152 1.90 -10.20 -9.85
N LYS A 153 1.54 -11.47 -9.60
CA LYS A 153 1.11 -11.95 -8.29
C LYS A 153 2.18 -11.75 -7.22
N ARG A 154 3.44 -12.06 -7.52
CA ARG A 154 4.56 -11.89 -6.58
C ARG A 154 4.86 -10.42 -6.29
N PHE A 155 4.75 -9.54 -7.29
CA PHE A 155 4.87 -8.11 -7.08
C PHE A 155 3.77 -7.60 -6.13
N PHE A 156 2.51 -7.96 -6.35
CA PHE A 156 1.44 -7.52 -5.45
C PHE A 156 1.56 -8.15 -4.05
N ALA A 157 1.94 -9.43 -3.97
CA ALA A 157 2.17 -10.09 -2.68
C ALA A 157 3.33 -9.45 -1.91
N GLY A 158 4.44 -9.13 -2.58
CA GLY A 158 5.57 -8.43 -1.99
C GLY A 158 5.20 -7.01 -1.54
N GLY A 159 4.43 -6.28 -2.34
CA GLY A 159 3.91 -4.96 -1.95
C GLY A 159 2.97 -5.03 -0.75
N LEU A 160 2.11 -6.05 -0.69
CA LEU A 160 1.24 -6.29 0.47
C LEU A 160 2.06 -6.62 1.73
N LEU A 161 3.05 -7.51 1.64
CA LEU A 161 3.95 -7.84 2.75
C LEU A 161 4.72 -6.62 3.23
N LEU A 162 5.21 -5.79 2.30
CA LEU A 162 5.92 -4.56 2.60
C LEU A 162 5.01 -3.54 3.31
N LEU A 163 3.80 -3.33 2.79
CA LEU A 163 2.81 -2.43 3.41
C LEU A 163 2.35 -2.95 4.78
N PHE A 164 2.23 -4.27 4.94
CA PHE A 164 1.91 -4.90 6.21
C PHE A 164 3.01 -4.66 7.25
N ALA A 165 4.26 -4.99 6.92
CA ALA A 165 5.40 -4.75 7.80
C ALA A 165 5.57 -3.25 8.13
N ALA A 166 5.40 -2.39 7.13
CA ALA A 166 5.43 -0.94 7.31
C ALA A 166 4.30 -0.43 8.23
N GLY A 167 3.07 -0.93 8.03
CA GLY A 167 1.92 -0.60 8.87
C GLY A 167 2.12 -1.04 10.32
N LEU A 168 2.57 -2.28 10.53
CA LEU A 168 2.83 -2.84 11.85
C LEU A 168 3.91 -2.04 12.60
N SER A 169 4.98 -1.67 11.90
CA SER A 169 6.05 -0.83 12.45
C SER A 169 5.56 0.55 12.90
N ARG A 170 4.46 1.06 12.34
CA ARG A 170 3.89 2.38 12.68
C ARG A 170 2.96 2.31 13.89
N VAL A 171 2.20 1.22 14.05
CA VAL A 171 1.21 1.07 15.12
C VAL A 171 1.89 0.97 16.49
N GLU A 172 2.97 0.19 16.62
CA GLU A 172 3.67 0.02 17.90
C GLU A 172 4.38 1.29 18.38
N ILE A 173 4.88 2.13 17.46
CA ILE A 173 5.52 3.41 17.82
C ILE A 173 4.50 4.35 18.45
N ALA A 174 3.28 4.39 17.91
CA ALA A 174 2.23 5.28 18.39
C ALA A 174 1.69 4.88 19.78
N THR A 175 1.73 3.59 20.13
CA THR A 175 1.25 3.11 21.43
C THR A 175 2.32 3.18 22.53
N LEU A 176 3.59 2.94 22.19
CA LEU A 176 4.69 2.97 23.16
C LEU A 176 5.19 4.37 23.47
N VAL A 177 5.01 5.30 22.54
CA VAL A 177 5.60 6.63 22.61
C VAL A 177 4.51 7.65 22.35
N ASN A 178 3.93 8.20 23.42
CA ASN A 178 3.00 9.34 23.39
C ASN A 178 3.72 10.66 22.99
N LEU A 179 4.74 10.57 22.11
CA LEU A 179 5.44 11.71 21.53
C LEU A 179 4.90 11.92 20.13
N SER A 180 4.54 13.18 19.87
CA SER A 180 4.17 13.72 18.57
C SER A 180 5.23 13.39 17.50
N ASN A 181 5.02 12.27 16.81
CA ASN A 181 5.48 11.86 15.49
C ASN A 181 6.89 12.32 15.02
N PRO A 182 8.00 11.66 15.41
CA PRO A 182 9.14 11.58 14.52
C PRO A 182 8.76 10.66 13.35
N SER A 183 8.26 11.24 12.26
CA SER A 183 8.03 10.53 10.99
C SER A 183 9.35 9.89 10.54
N VAL A 184 9.43 8.57 10.49
CA VAL A 184 10.58 7.83 9.94
C VAL A 184 10.54 7.97 8.41
N PRO A 185 11.24 8.92 7.79
CA PRO A 185 11.04 9.26 6.38
C PRO A 185 11.47 8.11 5.45
N GLY A 186 12.36 7.25 5.95
CA GLY A 186 12.90 6.11 5.21
C GLY A 186 11.87 5.06 4.82
N LEU A 187 10.84 4.82 5.65
CA LEU A 187 9.85 3.77 5.39
C LEU A 187 8.95 4.11 4.19
N VAL A 188 8.47 5.35 4.12
CA VAL A 188 7.62 5.83 3.01
C VAL A 188 8.42 5.85 1.71
N LEU A 189 9.67 6.33 1.76
CA LEU A 189 10.56 6.33 0.60
C LEU A 189 10.80 4.89 0.09
N ASN A 190 11.02 3.94 0.99
CA ASN A 190 11.20 2.53 0.66
C ASN A 190 9.97 1.93 -0.06
N VAL A 191 8.76 2.20 0.45
CA VAL A 191 7.50 1.81 -0.19
C VAL A 191 7.39 2.41 -1.60
N LEU A 192 7.69 3.70 -1.74
CA LEU A 192 7.60 4.40 -3.02
C LEU A 192 8.60 3.85 -4.05
N ILE A 193 9.84 3.59 -3.64
CA ILE A 193 10.86 2.95 -4.47
C ILE A 193 10.40 1.56 -4.91
N TYR A 194 9.83 0.76 -4.01
CA TYR A 194 9.31 -0.57 -4.34
C TYR A 194 8.25 -0.51 -5.45
N PHE A 195 7.21 0.31 -5.27
CA PHE A 195 6.14 0.43 -6.26
C PHE A 195 6.63 1.04 -7.56
N ALA A 196 7.55 2.01 -7.51
CA ALA A 196 8.13 2.60 -8.70
C ALA A 196 8.92 1.57 -9.54
N LEU A 197 9.83 0.84 -8.91
CA LEU A 197 10.62 -0.21 -9.56
C LEU A 197 9.73 -1.34 -10.08
N GLY A 198 8.69 -1.71 -9.34
CA GLY A 198 7.77 -2.77 -9.74
C GLY A 198 6.91 -2.38 -10.93
N MET A 199 6.48 -1.12 -11.00
CA MET A 199 5.79 -0.57 -12.17
C MET A 199 6.69 -0.55 -13.42
N VAL A 200 7.97 -0.20 -13.26
CA VAL A 200 8.96 -0.31 -14.35
C VAL A 200 9.09 -1.76 -14.81
N MET A 201 9.21 -2.70 -13.87
CA MET A 201 9.32 -4.13 -14.17
C MET A 201 8.07 -4.66 -14.90
N LEU A 202 6.86 -4.35 -14.41
CA LEU A 202 5.60 -4.73 -15.06
C LEU A 202 5.47 -4.11 -16.46
N GLY A 203 5.89 -2.86 -16.64
CA GLY A 203 5.93 -2.21 -17.95
C GLY A 203 6.83 -2.94 -18.95
N GLN A 204 7.97 -3.47 -18.48
CA GLN A 204 8.86 -4.30 -19.31
C GLN A 204 8.24 -5.66 -19.66
N ILE A 205 7.57 -6.31 -18.69
CA ILE A 205 6.88 -7.59 -18.90
C ILE A 205 5.77 -7.44 -19.95
N GLN A 206 4.93 -6.40 -19.82
CA GLN A 206 3.87 -6.13 -20.79
C GLN A 206 4.44 -5.85 -22.19
N TYR A 207 5.53 -5.08 -22.27
CA TYR A 207 6.21 -4.83 -23.52
C TYR A 207 6.76 -6.11 -24.16
N SER A 208 7.37 -7.02 -23.39
CA SER A 208 7.86 -8.29 -23.92
C SER A 208 6.73 -9.18 -24.42
N THR A 209 5.61 -9.25 -23.69
CA THR A 209 4.43 -10.02 -24.11
C THR A 209 3.82 -9.45 -25.39
N LEU A 210 3.68 -8.13 -25.50
CA LEU A 210 3.12 -7.48 -26.67
C LEU A 210 4.02 -7.62 -27.90
N THR A 211 5.33 -7.42 -27.73
CA THR A 211 6.34 -7.63 -28.77
C THR A 211 6.28 -9.04 -29.30
N ARG A 212 6.10 -10.02 -28.40
CA ARG A 212 5.98 -11.42 -28.79
C ARG A 212 4.71 -11.67 -29.61
N ARG A 213 3.55 -11.17 -29.18
CA ARG A 213 2.29 -11.28 -29.94
C ARG A 213 2.40 -10.66 -31.33
N TRP A 214 3.07 -9.52 -31.46
CA TRP A 214 3.30 -8.91 -32.77
C TRP A 214 4.22 -9.74 -33.67
N ARG A 215 5.25 -10.38 -33.11
CA ARG A 215 6.10 -11.31 -33.86
C ARG A 215 5.33 -12.56 -34.31
N GLU A 216 4.45 -13.09 -33.47
CA GLU A 216 3.56 -14.21 -33.82
C GLU A 216 2.55 -13.83 -34.93
N GLN A 217 2.32 -12.53 -35.17
CA GLN A 217 1.45 -11.99 -36.22
C GLN A 217 2.23 -11.46 -37.44
N ASP A 218 3.53 -11.71 -37.54
CA ASP A 218 4.42 -11.18 -38.58
C ASP A 218 4.39 -9.64 -38.73
N ALA A 219 3.98 -8.93 -37.68
CA ALA A 219 3.89 -7.47 -37.70
C ALA A 219 5.28 -6.84 -37.60
N ARG A 220 5.63 -5.95 -38.55
CA ARG A 220 6.91 -5.24 -38.55
C ARG A 220 6.96 -4.18 -37.44
N ILE A 221 7.76 -4.43 -36.41
CA ILE A 221 7.94 -3.50 -35.27
C ILE A 221 9.04 -2.48 -35.59
N SER A 222 8.74 -1.19 -35.41
CA SER A 222 9.75 -0.14 -35.55
C SER A 222 10.81 -0.22 -34.44
N ALA A 223 12.10 -0.06 -34.79
CA ALA A 223 13.23 -0.17 -33.86
C ALA A 223 13.22 0.90 -32.72
N GLY A 224 12.44 1.98 -32.87
CA GLY A 224 12.33 3.04 -31.87
C GLY A 224 11.24 2.82 -30.81
N LEU A 225 10.38 1.82 -30.97
CA LEU A 225 9.20 1.63 -30.10
C LEU A 225 9.59 1.32 -28.66
N ALA A 226 10.59 0.46 -28.45
CA ALA A 226 11.07 0.09 -27.11
C ALA A 226 11.50 1.32 -26.29
N ARG A 227 12.29 2.22 -26.90
CA ARG A 227 12.79 3.43 -26.25
C ARG A 227 11.65 4.38 -25.89
N ARG A 228 10.68 4.56 -26.80
CA ARG A 228 9.49 5.38 -26.56
C ARG A 228 8.63 4.80 -25.45
N TRP A 229 8.45 3.48 -25.41
CA TRP A 229 7.68 2.81 -24.37
C TRP A 229 8.27 3.02 -22.97
N VAL A 230 9.60 2.86 -22.83
CA VAL A 230 10.29 3.11 -21.57
C VAL A 230 10.14 4.57 -21.13
N TRP A 231 10.36 5.52 -22.05
CA TRP A 231 10.18 6.94 -21.76
C TRP A 231 8.74 7.29 -21.37
N LEU A 232 7.75 6.74 -22.06
CA LEU A 232 6.33 6.98 -21.77
C LEU A 232 5.95 6.39 -20.41
N SER A 233 6.44 5.18 -20.09
CA SER A 233 6.22 4.55 -18.79
C SER A 233 6.88 5.33 -17.66
N ALA A 234 8.10 5.82 -17.87
CA ALA A 234 8.81 6.66 -16.91
C ALA A 234 8.12 8.02 -16.72
N ALA A 235 7.67 8.66 -17.80
CA ALA A 235 6.92 9.90 -17.74
C ALA A 235 5.58 9.73 -17.00
N PHE A 236 4.84 8.65 -17.30
CA PHE A 236 3.62 8.30 -16.59
C PHE A 236 3.88 8.11 -15.09
N LEU A 237 4.95 7.38 -14.73
CA LEU A 237 5.32 7.15 -13.34
C LEU A 237 5.73 8.43 -12.62
N ALA A 238 6.47 9.33 -13.29
CA ALA A 238 6.82 10.64 -12.77
C ALA A 238 5.56 11.50 -12.51
N ILE A 239 4.57 11.44 -13.41
CA ILE A 239 3.28 12.12 -13.22
C ILE A 239 2.55 11.55 -12.00
N VAL A 240 2.46 10.22 -11.88
CA VAL A 240 1.81 9.58 -10.72
C VAL A 240 2.53 9.93 -9.42
N ALA A 241 3.86 9.93 -9.41
CA ALA A 241 4.66 10.35 -8.26
C ALA A 241 4.42 11.82 -7.91
N ALA A 242 4.39 12.72 -8.90
CA ALA A 242 4.07 14.13 -8.69
C ALA A 242 2.66 14.31 -8.09
N ILE A 243 1.67 13.58 -8.60
CA ILE A 243 0.31 13.56 -8.03
C ILE A 243 0.33 13.07 -6.59
N ALA A 244 1.07 12.01 -6.28
CA ALA A 244 1.19 11.46 -4.93
C ALA A 244 1.87 12.45 -3.96
N PHE A 245 2.86 13.22 -4.41
CA PHE A 245 3.48 14.30 -3.62
C PHE A 245 2.54 15.50 -3.39
N VAL A 246 1.66 15.79 -4.35
CA VAL A 246 0.65 16.84 -4.21
C VAL A 246 -0.49 16.42 -3.28
N LEU A 247 -0.74 15.10 -3.15
CA LEU A 247 -1.76 14.58 -2.25
C LEU A 247 -1.45 14.96 -0.79
N PRO A 248 -2.42 15.46 -0.02
CA PRO A 248 -2.28 15.72 1.41
C PRO A 248 -2.08 14.39 2.15
N THR A 249 -0.83 13.99 2.40
CA THR A 249 -0.50 12.83 3.24
C THR A 249 -0.53 13.17 4.73
N GLY A 250 -0.64 14.46 5.07
CA GLY A 250 -0.56 14.97 6.44
C GLY A 250 -1.87 14.97 7.22
N HIS A 251 -2.99 15.39 6.64
CA HIS A 251 -4.19 15.78 7.40
C HIS A 251 -5.52 15.46 6.70
N THR A 252 -5.66 14.31 6.06
CA THR A 252 -7.02 13.75 6.00
C THR A 252 -7.30 13.21 7.39
N ILE A 253 -8.30 13.75 8.12
CA ILE A 253 -8.92 13.09 9.28
C ILE A 253 -8.90 11.61 8.95
N GLY A 254 -8.07 10.84 9.67
CA GLY A 254 -7.74 9.49 9.23
C GLY A 254 -9.04 8.75 9.03
N LEU A 255 -9.17 7.92 7.99
CA LEU A 255 -10.31 7.01 7.94
C LEU A 255 -10.45 6.25 9.28
N LEU A 256 -9.31 5.99 9.92
CA LEU A 256 -9.20 5.47 11.27
C LEU A 256 -9.71 6.44 12.36
N ASP A 257 -9.47 7.74 12.27
CA ASP A 257 -10.01 8.74 13.20
C ASP A 257 -11.52 8.90 13.01
N LEU A 258 -12.01 8.81 11.77
CA LEU A 258 -13.43 8.86 11.45
C LEU A 258 -14.14 7.59 11.95
N LEU A 259 -13.47 6.44 11.83
CA LEU A 259 -13.90 5.17 12.41
C LEU A 259 -13.83 5.20 13.94
N ALA A 260 -12.75 5.72 14.53
CA ALA A 260 -12.58 5.87 15.96
C ALA A 260 -13.62 6.83 16.55
N TYR A 261 -13.90 7.94 15.86
CA TYR A 261 -14.98 8.87 16.18
C TYR A 261 -16.34 8.18 16.07
N GLY A 262 -16.54 7.36 15.04
CA GLY A 262 -17.73 6.52 14.90
C GLY A 262 -17.91 5.55 16.07
N LEU A 263 -16.86 4.79 16.43
CA LEU A 263 -16.86 3.87 17.56
C LEU A 263 -17.03 4.59 18.90
N SER A 264 -16.38 5.74 19.10
CA SER A 264 -16.52 6.53 20.33
C SER A 264 -17.93 7.09 20.45
N THR A 265 -18.55 7.50 19.33
CA THR A 265 -19.95 7.93 19.30
C THR A 265 -20.88 6.77 19.65
N ILE A 266 -20.65 5.57 19.10
CA ILE A 266 -21.43 4.38 19.45
C ILE A 266 -21.25 4.03 20.93
N GLY A 267 -20.01 4.05 21.44
CA GLY A 267 -19.71 3.78 22.85
C GLY A 267 -20.35 4.79 23.79
N PHE A 268 -20.34 6.08 23.42
CA PHE A 268 -21.04 7.13 24.15
C PHE A 268 -22.55 6.91 24.18
N VAL A 269 -23.16 6.63 23.02
CA VAL A 269 -24.60 6.33 22.94
C VAL A 269 -24.94 5.10 23.78
N LEU A 270 -24.13 4.04 23.71
CA LEU A 270 -24.35 2.82 24.48
C LEU A 270 -24.20 3.06 25.99
N SER A 271 -23.19 3.83 26.40
CA SER A 271 -22.99 4.25 27.80
C SER A 271 -24.15 5.10 28.31
N LEU A 272 -24.66 6.02 27.48
CA LEU A 272 -25.83 6.83 27.78
C LEU A 272 -27.09 5.95 27.92
N LEU A 273 -27.27 4.98 27.02
CA LEU A 273 -28.38 4.03 27.08
C LEU A 273 -28.31 3.17 28.35
N LEU A 274 -27.12 2.67 28.69
CA LEU A 274 -26.90 1.79 29.84
C LEU A 274 -27.03 2.57 31.17
N SER A 275 -26.56 3.81 31.22
CA SER A 275 -26.77 4.69 32.37
C SER A 275 -28.24 5.04 32.57
N VAL A 276 -28.99 5.38 31.53
CA VAL A 276 -30.42 5.67 31.64
C VAL A 276 -31.23 4.42 31.96
N LEU A 277 -30.92 3.27 31.37
CA LEU A 277 -31.73 2.06 31.49
C LEU A 277 -31.43 1.26 32.77
N ILE A 278 -30.20 1.31 33.28
CA ILE A 278 -29.75 0.51 34.43
C ILE A 278 -29.44 1.38 35.64
N ILE A 279 -28.61 2.42 35.46
CA ILE A 279 -28.11 3.21 36.59
C ILE A 279 -29.20 4.14 37.12
N ALA A 280 -29.96 4.82 36.25
CA ALA A 280 -31.01 5.74 36.66
C ALA A 280 -32.14 5.08 37.49
N PRO A 281 -32.74 3.93 37.09
CA PRO A 281 -33.73 3.28 37.93
C PRO A 281 -33.13 2.71 39.22
N LEU A 282 -31.87 2.23 39.19
CA LEU A 282 -31.19 1.75 40.38
C LEU A 282 -30.96 2.88 41.40
N LEU A 283 -30.49 4.05 40.95
CA LEU A 283 -30.31 5.23 41.78
C LEU A 283 -31.65 5.79 42.28
N TRP A 284 -32.69 5.75 41.46
CA TRP A 284 -34.04 6.12 41.88
C TRP A 284 -34.57 5.18 42.98
N LEU A 285 -34.31 3.87 42.84
CA LEU A 285 -34.72 2.86 43.82
C LEU A 285 -33.89 2.95 45.11
N LEU A 286 -32.59 3.25 45.02
CA LEU A 286 -31.73 3.57 46.16
C LEU A 286 -32.13 4.87 46.86
N GLY A 287 -32.61 5.86 46.11
CA GLY A 287 -33.16 7.11 46.66
C GLY A 287 -34.41 6.89 47.52
N LEU A 288 -35.22 5.87 47.23
CA LEU A 288 -36.34 5.44 48.09
C LEU A 288 -35.86 4.87 49.44
N PHE A 289 -34.63 4.37 49.52
CA PHE A 289 -33.99 3.91 50.77
C PHE A 289 -33.26 5.03 51.53
N GLY A 290 -33.48 6.29 51.16
CA GLY A 290 -32.87 7.45 51.83
C GLY A 290 -31.38 7.65 51.50
N TRP A 291 -30.85 6.89 50.54
CA TRP A 291 -29.51 7.15 50.01
C TRP A 291 -29.59 8.38 49.10
N ASN A 292 -29.27 9.54 49.65
CA ASN A 292 -29.04 10.76 48.87
C ASN A 292 -27.54 11.02 48.79
N PRO A 293 -26.85 10.68 47.68
CA PRO A 293 -25.41 10.90 47.56
C PRO A 293 -24.99 12.38 47.47
N GLY A 294 -25.93 13.32 47.60
CA GLY A 294 -25.68 14.77 47.57
C GLY A 294 -25.55 15.43 48.96
N GLY A 295 -25.17 14.69 49.99
CA GLY A 295 -25.10 15.17 51.37
C GLY A 295 -23.68 15.50 51.84
N GLU A 296 -22.92 16.28 51.07
CA GLU A 296 -21.74 17.01 51.55
C GLU A 296 -21.35 18.01 50.44
N ASP A 297 -21.75 19.27 50.60
CA ASP A 297 -21.17 20.40 49.87
C ASP A 297 -19.71 20.53 50.31
N GLU A 298 -18.84 19.70 49.75
CA GLU A 298 -17.40 19.98 49.77
C GLU A 298 -17.21 21.30 49.00
N PRO A 299 -16.64 22.36 49.60
CA PRO A 299 -16.40 23.59 48.86
C PRO A 299 -15.46 23.25 47.70
N LEU A 300 -16.02 23.24 46.48
CA LEU A 300 -15.29 23.11 45.23
C LEU A 300 -14.07 24.03 45.29
N GLN A 301 -12.90 23.46 45.58
CA GLN A 301 -11.65 24.15 45.34
C GLN A 301 -11.67 24.49 43.86
N ALA A 302 -11.74 25.78 43.56
CA ALA A 302 -11.65 26.30 42.21
C ALA A 302 -10.29 25.89 41.64
N GLN A 303 -10.27 24.74 40.96
CA GLN A 303 -9.16 24.39 40.09
C GLN A 303 -9.07 25.55 39.08
N PRO A 304 -7.92 26.24 38.98
CA PRO A 304 -7.78 27.32 38.03
C PRO A 304 -8.19 26.79 36.67
N PRO A 305 -9.01 27.52 35.90
CA PRO A 305 -9.44 27.05 34.59
C PRO A 305 -8.18 26.70 33.81
N ALA A 306 -8.01 25.41 33.52
CA ALA A 306 -7.03 25.00 32.54
C ALA A 306 -7.46 25.74 31.28
N LEU A 307 -6.70 26.79 30.95
CA LEU A 307 -6.88 27.55 29.71
C LEU A 307 -7.06 26.47 28.63
N PRO A 308 -8.14 26.51 27.82
CA PRO A 308 -8.21 25.61 26.70
C PRO A 308 -6.91 25.80 25.96
N GLN A 309 -6.09 24.74 25.93
CA GLN A 309 -4.97 24.65 25.01
C GLN A 309 -5.64 24.72 23.65
N SER A 310 -5.79 25.96 23.19
CA SER A 310 -6.32 26.27 21.90
C SER A 310 -5.34 25.58 20.99
N SER A 311 -5.80 24.51 20.35
CA SER A 311 -5.07 23.85 19.29
C SER A 311 -4.74 24.96 18.29
N ALA A 312 -3.53 25.48 18.40
CA ALA A 312 -3.03 26.56 17.57
C ALA A 312 -2.87 25.98 16.17
N GLY A 313 -3.96 26.05 15.40
CA GLY A 313 -4.04 25.53 14.03
C GLY A 313 -5.32 25.94 13.30
N GLY A 314 -6.23 26.70 13.93
CA GLY A 314 -7.47 27.20 13.31
C GLY A 314 -7.28 28.44 12.43
N GLY A 315 -6.14 28.59 11.77
CA GLY A 315 -5.79 29.74 10.93
C GLY A 315 -5.92 29.43 9.45
N GLY A 316 -7.15 29.33 8.93
CA GLY A 316 -7.45 29.57 7.51
C GLY A 316 -6.70 28.73 6.48
N ASP A 317 -6.63 27.40 6.63
CA ASP A 317 -6.04 26.54 5.59
C ASP A 317 -7.07 26.15 4.51
N TRP A 318 -7.57 27.16 3.77
CA TRP A 318 -8.41 26.91 2.59
C TRP A 318 -7.74 25.97 1.58
N PHE A 319 -6.41 25.90 1.61
CA PHE A 319 -5.61 25.01 0.78
C PHE A 319 -5.74 23.54 1.24
N GLU A 320 -5.89 23.28 2.53
CA GLU A 320 -6.26 21.96 3.08
C GLU A 320 -7.65 21.51 2.60
N ILE A 321 -8.63 22.43 2.57
CA ILE A 321 -9.97 22.15 2.03
C ILE A 321 -9.87 21.78 0.54
N VAL A 322 -9.14 22.57 -0.27
CA VAL A 322 -8.94 22.27 -1.70
C VAL A 322 -8.24 20.93 -1.90
N ARG A 323 -7.21 20.63 -1.10
CA ARG A 323 -6.48 19.35 -1.13
C ARG A 323 -7.40 18.17 -0.76
N SER A 324 -8.26 18.33 0.24
CA SER A 324 -9.25 17.33 0.63
C SER A 324 -10.29 17.09 -0.48
N PHE A 325 -10.83 18.15 -1.09
CA PHE A 325 -11.72 18.03 -2.25
C PHE A 325 -11.04 17.33 -3.44
N PHE A 326 -9.77 17.65 -3.71
CA PHE A 326 -9.01 16.99 -4.76
C PHE A 326 -8.80 15.50 -4.46
N PHE A 327 -8.44 15.15 -3.23
CA PHE A 327 -8.29 13.77 -2.79
C PHE A 327 -9.60 12.98 -2.95
N TRP A 328 -10.71 13.48 -2.43
CA TRP A 328 -12.02 12.82 -2.54
C TRP A 328 -12.51 12.76 -3.99
N GLY A 329 -12.27 13.81 -4.77
CA GLY A 329 -12.58 13.83 -6.20
C GLY A 329 -11.81 12.77 -6.98
N LEU A 330 -10.50 12.64 -6.73
CA LEU A 330 -9.65 11.62 -7.35
C LEU A 330 -10.06 10.21 -6.92
N LEU A 331 -10.32 10.00 -5.63
CA LEU A 331 -10.75 8.71 -5.09
C LEU A 331 -12.11 8.29 -5.68
N LEU A 332 -13.07 9.22 -5.75
CA LEU A 332 -14.38 8.98 -6.36
C LEU A 332 -14.26 8.70 -7.86
N LEU A 333 -13.36 9.39 -8.57
CA LEU A 333 -13.07 9.15 -9.99
C LEU A 333 -12.52 7.74 -10.21
N ILE A 334 -11.52 7.33 -9.42
CA ILE A 334 -10.92 5.99 -9.49
C ILE A 334 -11.99 4.93 -9.19
N PHE A 335 -12.77 5.12 -8.13
CA PHE A 335 -13.85 4.20 -7.74
C PHE A 335 -14.92 4.07 -8.84
N LEU A 336 -15.37 5.18 -9.41
CA LEU A 336 -16.35 5.19 -10.51
C LEU A 336 -15.79 4.52 -11.76
N TYR A 337 -14.52 4.77 -12.10
CA TYR A 337 -13.85 4.12 -13.22
C TYR A 337 -13.77 2.61 -13.01
N MET A 338 -13.34 2.17 -11.82
CA MET A 338 -13.18 0.77 -11.47
C MET A 338 -14.54 0.05 -11.46
N ALA A 339 -15.57 0.65 -10.85
CA ALA A 339 -16.93 0.14 -10.87
C ALA A 339 -17.47 0.04 -12.31
N ARG A 340 -17.30 1.09 -13.12
CA ARG A 340 -17.72 1.11 -14.53
C ARG A 340 -16.99 0.05 -15.36
N SER A 341 -15.69 -0.09 -15.19
CA SER A 341 -14.87 -1.08 -15.89
C SER A 341 -15.28 -2.50 -15.50
N TYR A 342 -15.52 -2.74 -14.20
CA TYR A 342 -15.97 -4.03 -13.69
C TYR A 342 -17.37 -4.40 -14.21
N LEU A 343 -18.32 -3.47 -14.15
CA LEU A 343 -19.67 -3.62 -14.70
C LEU A 343 -19.66 -3.87 -16.21
N ARG A 344 -18.79 -3.17 -16.96
CA ARG A 344 -18.62 -3.37 -18.41
C ARG A 344 -18.09 -4.78 -18.74
N ASN A 345 -17.22 -5.32 -17.90
CA ASN A 345 -16.61 -6.64 -18.12
C ASN A 345 -17.47 -7.80 -17.60
N ARG A 346 -18.50 -7.54 -16.78
CA ARG A 346 -19.37 -8.56 -16.16
C ARG A 346 -20.86 -8.23 -16.43
N PRO A 347 -21.39 -8.48 -17.64
CA PRO A 347 -22.79 -8.19 -17.96
C PRO A 347 -23.77 -8.94 -17.05
N ASP A 348 -23.43 -10.11 -16.54
CA ASP A 348 -24.29 -10.90 -15.65
C ASP A 348 -24.56 -10.18 -14.32
N ILE A 349 -23.55 -9.49 -13.78
CA ILE A 349 -23.68 -8.70 -12.55
C ILE A 349 -24.55 -7.47 -12.82
N THR A 350 -24.42 -6.85 -13.99
CA THR A 350 -25.29 -5.72 -14.35
C THR A 350 -26.77 -6.13 -14.42
N ARG A 351 -27.06 -7.36 -14.88
CA ARG A 351 -28.42 -7.91 -14.89
C ARG A 351 -28.91 -8.17 -13.46
N ALA A 352 -28.12 -8.85 -12.64
CA ALA A 352 -28.45 -9.12 -11.24
C ALA A 352 -28.69 -7.84 -10.42
N ILE A 353 -27.86 -6.80 -10.60
CA ILE A 353 -28.03 -5.51 -9.92
C ILE A 353 -29.30 -4.79 -10.40
N ARG A 354 -29.65 -4.92 -11.68
CA ARG A 354 -30.87 -4.32 -12.23
C ARG A 354 -32.15 -5.03 -11.74
N ASP A 355 -32.02 -6.30 -11.36
CA ASP A 355 -33.09 -7.09 -10.76
C ASP A 355 -33.23 -6.90 -9.25
N LEU A 356 -32.22 -6.37 -8.57
CA LEU A 356 -32.37 -5.95 -7.18
C LEU A 356 -33.40 -4.81 -7.06
N GLY A 357 -34.49 -5.09 -6.33
CA GLY A 357 -35.59 -4.15 -6.12
C GLY A 357 -35.16 -2.80 -5.54
N ILE A 358 -34.07 -2.77 -4.77
CA ILE A 358 -33.46 -1.57 -4.18
C ILE A 358 -33.04 -0.57 -5.26
N VAL A 359 -32.46 -1.04 -6.37
CA VAL A 359 -32.02 -0.16 -7.47
C VAL A 359 -33.22 0.47 -8.18
N ARG A 360 -34.33 -0.29 -8.31
CA ARG A 360 -35.59 0.24 -8.85
C ARG A 360 -36.23 1.26 -7.91
N LEU A 361 -36.09 1.08 -6.60
CA LEU A 361 -36.63 1.98 -5.57
C LEU A 361 -35.80 3.28 -5.49
N ALA A 362 -34.46 3.16 -5.53
CA ALA A 362 -33.54 4.29 -5.62
C ALA A 362 -33.73 5.09 -6.92
N GLY A 363 -33.91 4.40 -8.07
CA GLY A 363 -34.22 5.05 -9.34
C GLY A 363 -35.54 5.83 -9.31
N ARG A 364 -36.58 5.29 -8.67
CA ARG A 364 -37.87 5.97 -8.46
C ARG A 364 -37.72 7.19 -7.55
N LEU A 365 -37.01 7.07 -6.42
CA LEU A 365 -36.72 8.16 -5.51
C LEU A 365 -35.92 9.28 -6.20
N TRP A 366 -34.90 8.92 -6.98
CA TRP A 366 -34.09 9.89 -7.71
C TRP A 366 -34.90 10.67 -8.75
N LEU A 367 -35.75 9.97 -9.52
CA LEU A 367 -36.64 10.61 -10.48
C LEU A 367 -37.67 11.51 -9.79
N ALA A 368 -38.21 11.09 -8.64
CA ALA A 368 -39.12 11.91 -7.84
C ALA A 368 -38.42 13.17 -7.33
N LEU A 369 -37.20 13.05 -6.78
CA LEU A 369 -36.40 14.16 -6.30
C LEU A 369 -36.06 15.14 -7.42
N ARG A 370 -35.66 14.63 -8.59
CA ARG A 370 -35.31 15.47 -9.76
C ARG A 370 -36.52 16.22 -10.30
N ARG A 371 -37.71 15.60 -10.29
CA ARG A 371 -38.97 16.28 -10.64
C ARG A 371 -39.29 17.39 -9.63
N ARG A 372 -39.11 17.11 -8.33
CA ARG A 372 -39.36 18.08 -7.25
C ARG A 372 -38.42 19.29 -7.35
N LEU A 373 -37.12 19.06 -7.58
CA LEU A 373 -36.12 20.11 -7.79
C LEU A 373 -36.41 20.97 -9.03
N ARG A 374 -36.83 20.36 -10.15
CA ARG A 374 -37.26 21.12 -11.34
C ARG A 374 -38.54 21.93 -11.09
N GLY A 375 -39.45 21.42 -10.25
CA GLY A 375 -40.63 22.16 -9.80
C GLY A 375 -40.24 23.41 -9.02
N TYR A 376 -39.34 23.26 -8.04
CA TYR A 376 -38.83 24.41 -7.27
C TYR A 376 -38.09 25.42 -8.14
N ALA A 377 -37.26 24.98 -9.09
CA ALA A 377 -36.57 25.89 -10.01
C ALA A 377 -37.56 26.74 -10.84
N ARG A 378 -38.70 26.17 -11.24
CA ARG A 378 -39.76 26.90 -11.95
C ARG A 378 -40.52 27.86 -11.02
N ALA A 379 -40.82 27.45 -9.79
CA ALA A 379 -41.48 28.31 -8.81
C ALA A 379 -40.61 29.52 -8.43
N VAL A 380 -39.30 29.33 -8.31
CA VAL A 380 -38.34 30.42 -8.09
C VAL A 380 -38.25 31.33 -9.32
N ALA A 381 -38.26 30.78 -10.53
CA ALA A 381 -38.28 31.57 -11.76
C ALA A 381 -39.54 32.45 -11.90
N THR A 382 -40.70 32.00 -11.38
CA THR A 382 -41.95 32.79 -11.38
C THR A 382 -41.98 33.88 -10.31
N HIS A 383 -41.17 33.79 -9.25
CA HIS A 383 -41.12 34.79 -8.18
C HIS A 383 -39.95 35.76 -8.30
N LEU A 384 -39.07 35.60 -9.30
CA LEU A 384 -38.13 36.64 -9.68
C LEU A 384 -38.93 37.77 -10.34
N PRO A 385 -39.05 38.95 -9.68
CA PRO A 385 -39.86 40.05 -10.18
C PRO A 385 -39.33 40.42 -11.57
N HIS A 386 -40.20 40.32 -12.58
CA HIS A 386 -39.92 40.81 -13.91
C HIS A 386 -39.58 42.29 -13.78
N ARG A 387 -38.29 42.59 -13.88
CA ARG A 387 -37.74 43.94 -13.83
C ARG A 387 -38.50 44.74 -14.90
N PRO A 388 -39.36 45.71 -14.55
CA PRO A 388 -40.18 46.40 -15.53
C PRO A 388 -39.26 47.07 -16.54
N ALA A 389 -39.48 46.76 -17.81
CA ALA A 389 -38.77 47.36 -18.92
C ALA A 389 -38.91 48.88 -18.81
N ARG A 390 -37.77 49.58 -18.68
CA ARG A 390 -37.69 51.04 -18.76
C ARG A 390 -38.46 51.47 -20.01
N ARG A 391 -39.56 52.20 -19.81
CA ARG A 391 -40.22 52.95 -20.89
C ARG A 391 -39.17 53.88 -21.51
N PRO A 392 -38.93 53.83 -22.83
CA PRO A 392 -38.19 54.88 -23.50
C PRO A 392 -39.05 56.15 -23.44
N GLY A 393 -38.55 57.17 -22.74
CA GLY A 393 -39.16 58.49 -22.73
C GLY A 393 -39.12 59.09 -24.12
N VAL A 394 -40.28 59.57 -24.56
CA VAL A 394 -40.47 60.45 -25.70
C VAL A 394 -40.38 61.88 -25.20
N SER A 395 -39.39 62.63 -25.69
CA SER A 395 -39.33 64.06 -26.06
C SER A 395 -37.91 64.60 -25.89
#